data_AF-T1B009-F1
#
_entry.id   AF-T1B009-F1
#
_cell.length_a   1.000
_cell.length_b   1.000
_cell.length_c   1.000
_cell.angle_alpha   90.00
_cell.angle_beta   90.00
_cell.angle_gamma   90.00
#
_symmetry.space_group_name_H-M   'P 1'
#
loop_
_entity.id
_entity.type
_entity.pdbx_description
1 polymer ?
#
loop_
_entity_poly.entity_id
_entity_poly.type
_entity_poly.pdbx_seq_one_letter_code
_entity_poly.pdbx_strand_id
1 'polypeptide(L)'
;MQAALDMVEGGPIDFLTGDYLAELTMLILWKSRLKDPRAGYARTFLTQMEQVLGTCMDRGIKVVSNAGGLNPSGLANDIRQLAARLGLNPNVAYISGDDIAPEIPSLLEAG
;
A
#
# COMPACT_ATOMS: atom_id res chain seq x y z
N MET A 1 1.32 -4.72 -15.07
CA MET A 1 2.57 -3.94 -15.03
C MET A 1 3.61 -4.85 -14.41
N GLN A 2 4.65 -5.24 -15.15
CA GLN A 2 5.55 -6.34 -14.80
C GLN A 2 6.66 -5.96 -13.81
N ALA A 3 6.85 -4.65 -13.57
CA ALA A 3 7.99 -4.11 -12.83
C ALA A 3 8.29 -4.80 -11.50
N ALA A 4 7.27 -5.08 -10.67
CA ALA A 4 7.49 -5.78 -9.40
C ALA A 4 8.06 -7.19 -9.60
N LEU A 5 7.55 -7.93 -10.60
CA LEU A 5 8.05 -9.26 -10.93
C LEU A 5 9.47 -9.18 -11.49
N ASP A 6 9.72 -8.28 -12.44
CA ASP A 6 11.05 -8.09 -13.05
C ASP A 6 12.11 -7.75 -11.99
N MET A 7 11.77 -6.91 -11.01
CA MET A 7 12.67 -6.55 -9.92
C MET A 7 12.92 -7.72 -8.96
N VAL A 8 11.89 -8.50 -8.66
CA VAL A 8 12.03 -9.68 -7.79
C VAL A 8 12.83 -10.76 -8.49
N GLU A 9 12.55 -11.09 -9.75
CA GLU A 9 13.21 -12.18 -10.48
C GLU A 9 14.58 -11.78 -11.05
N GLY A 10 14.79 -10.51 -11.39
CA GLY A 10 15.95 -10.03 -12.15
C GLY A 10 17.26 -9.90 -11.37
N GLY A 11 17.25 -10.01 -10.04
CA GLY A 11 18.47 -9.92 -9.25
C GLY A 11 18.28 -10.14 -7.76
N PRO A 12 19.38 -10.27 -6.99
CA PRO A 12 19.31 -10.32 -5.54
C PRO A 12 18.96 -8.94 -4.99
N ILE A 13 17.81 -8.84 -4.32
CA ILE A 13 17.39 -7.64 -3.58
C ILE A 13 16.95 -8.06 -2.18
N ASP A 14 17.23 -7.22 -1.19
CA ASP A 14 16.73 -7.40 0.18
C ASP A 14 15.37 -6.71 0.39
N PHE A 15 15.12 -5.65 -0.40
CA PHE A 15 13.92 -4.83 -0.31
C PHE A 15 13.32 -4.56 -1.70
N LEU A 16 12.01 -4.71 -1.80
CA LEU A 16 11.22 -4.21 -2.93
C LEU A 16 10.48 -2.95 -2.48
N THR A 17 10.74 -1.84 -3.17
CA THR A 17 10.08 -0.56 -2.90
C THR A 17 9.25 -0.09 -4.08
N GLY A 18 8.20 0.67 -3.83
CA GLY A 18 7.41 1.30 -4.89
C GLY A 18 6.76 2.59 -4.42
N ASP A 19 6.86 3.62 -5.25
CA ASP A 19 6.22 4.92 -5.06
C ASP A 19 4.90 4.99 -5.86
N TYR A 20 3.83 5.35 -5.16
CA TYR A 20 2.45 5.37 -5.67
C TYR A 20 1.81 6.76 -5.59
N LEU A 21 2.37 7.69 -4.81
CA LEU A 21 1.65 8.90 -4.38
C LEU A 21 2.08 10.14 -5.18
N ALA A 22 1.76 10.14 -6.47
CA ALA A 22 1.79 11.35 -7.28
C ALA A 22 0.52 12.21 -7.06
N GLU A 23 0.59 13.50 -7.41
CA GLU A 23 -0.50 14.47 -7.22
C GLU A 23 -1.85 13.97 -7.79
N LEU A 24 -1.85 13.52 -9.05
CA LEU A 24 -3.06 12.99 -9.68
C LEU A 24 -3.57 11.73 -8.97
N THR A 25 -2.67 10.85 -8.53
CA THR A 25 -3.05 9.64 -7.80
C THR A 25 -3.74 10.00 -6.49
N MET A 26 -3.21 10.98 -5.74
CA MET A 26 -3.82 11.44 -4.49
C MET A 26 -5.26 11.93 -4.69
N LEU A 27 -5.52 12.69 -5.76
CA LEU A 27 -6.89 13.11 -6.11
C LEU A 27 -7.81 11.92 -6.40
N ILE A 28 -7.31 10.91 -7.12
CA ILE A 28 -8.07 9.69 -7.45
C ILE A 28 -8.39 8.90 -6.17
N LEU A 29 -7.40 8.72 -5.28
CA LEU A 29 -7.59 8.02 -4.01
C LEU A 29 -8.60 8.76 -3.12
N TRP A 30 -8.52 10.09 -3.06
CA TRP A 30 -9.47 10.92 -2.33
C TRP A 30 -10.89 10.76 -2.86
N LYS A 31 -11.10 10.89 -4.18
CA LYS A 31 -12.41 10.67 -4.81
C LYS A 31 -12.93 9.26 -4.57
N SER A 32 -12.06 8.25 -4.51
CA SER A 32 -12.44 6.89 -4.19
C SER A 32 -12.91 6.74 -2.74
N ARG A 33 -12.18 7.34 -1.78
CA ARG A 33 -12.52 7.32 -0.35
C ARG A 33 -13.85 8.02 -0.06
N LEU A 34 -14.16 9.10 -0.79
CA LEU A 34 -15.47 9.76 -0.70
C LEU A 34 -16.64 8.87 -1.13
N LYS A 35 -16.42 7.94 -2.07
CA LYS A 35 -17.46 7.02 -2.56
C LYS A 35 -17.59 5.78 -1.67
N ASP A 36 -16.47 5.24 -1.20
CA ASP A 36 -16.41 4.12 -0.26
C ASP A 36 -15.34 4.41 0.80
N PRO A 37 -15.73 4.58 2.09
CA PRO A 37 -14.78 4.82 3.17
C PRO A 37 -13.69 3.75 3.33
N ARG A 38 -13.90 2.54 2.79
CA ARG A 38 -12.92 1.44 2.82
C ARG A 38 -11.89 1.53 1.70
N ALA A 39 -12.10 2.39 0.70
CA ALA A 39 -11.13 2.63 -0.36
C ALA A 39 -10.06 3.66 0.08
N GLY A 40 -9.33 4.25 -0.88
CA GLY A 40 -8.33 5.30 -0.59
C GLY A 40 -6.87 4.83 -0.65
N TYR A 41 -6.62 3.60 -1.10
CA TYR A 41 -5.29 3.05 -1.38
C TYR A 41 -5.15 2.60 -2.84
N ALA A 42 -3.91 2.41 -3.31
CA ALA A 42 -3.63 2.00 -4.69
C ALA A 42 -3.95 0.51 -4.93
N ARG A 43 -5.14 0.21 -5.46
CA ARG A 43 -5.58 -1.19 -5.71
C ARG A 43 -4.65 -2.01 -6.61
N THR A 44 -3.93 -1.35 -7.52
CA THR A 44 -2.93 -2.00 -8.39
C THR A 44 -1.80 -2.66 -7.59
N PHE A 45 -1.51 -2.18 -6.37
CA PHE A 45 -0.54 -2.80 -5.48
C PHE A 45 -0.97 -4.22 -5.06
N LEU A 46 -2.26 -4.46 -4.83
CA LEU A 46 -2.77 -5.80 -4.50
C LEU A 46 -2.52 -6.78 -5.65
N THR A 47 -2.75 -6.34 -6.89
CA THR A 47 -2.47 -7.16 -8.09
C THR A 47 -0.99 -7.49 -8.21
N GLN A 48 -0.10 -6.55 -7.90
CA GLN A 48 1.35 -6.82 -7.90
C GLN A 48 1.75 -7.78 -6.79
N MET A 49 1.22 -7.59 -5.58
CA MET A 49 1.50 -8.50 -4.46
C MET A 49 0.98 -9.91 -4.71
N GLU A 50 -0.16 -10.06 -5.39
CA GLU A 50 -0.66 -11.38 -5.79
C GLU A 50 0.35 -12.14 -6.68
N GLN A 51 1.15 -11.41 -7.46
CA GLN A 51 2.17 -12.00 -8.33
C GLN A 51 3.48 -12.33 -7.61
N VAL A 52 3.92 -11.49 -6.66
CA VAL A 52 5.29 -11.59 -6.12
C VAL A 52 5.40 -11.96 -4.64
N LEU A 53 4.29 -11.92 -3.87
CA LEU A 53 4.34 -12.09 -2.41
C LEU A 53 4.96 -13.42 -1.97
N GLY A 54 4.64 -14.52 -2.65
CA GLY A 54 5.23 -15.83 -2.36
C GLY A 54 6.74 -15.84 -2.56
N THR A 55 7.21 -15.42 -3.73
CA THR A 55 8.64 -15.32 -4.05
C THR A 55 9.38 -14.38 -3.09
N CYS A 56 8.75 -13.28 -2.69
CA CYS A 56 9.32 -12.38 -1.69
C CYS A 56 9.50 -13.09 -0.34
N MET A 57 8.52 -13.88 0.11
CA MET A 57 8.62 -14.64 1.35
C MET A 57 9.71 -15.71 1.29
N ASP A 58 9.75 -16.50 0.21
CA ASP A 58 10.74 -17.57 0.04
C ASP A 58 12.17 -17.05 0.05
N ARG A 59 12.38 -15.83 -0.47
CA ARG A 59 13.68 -15.19 -0.57
C ARG A 59 13.99 -14.22 0.56
N GLY A 60 13.06 -14.02 1.51
CA GLY A 60 13.22 -13.07 2.60
C GLY A 60 13.22 -11.58 2.17
N ILE A 61 12.65 -11.27 1.01
CA ILE A 61 12.53 -9.90 0.48
C ILE A 61 11.46 -9.14 1.26
N LYS A 62 11.82 -7.97 1.77
CA LYS A 62 10.89 -7.08 2.48
C LYS A 62 10.25 -6.10 1.51
N VAL A 63 8.92 -5.96 1.56
CA VAL A 63 8.20 -4.99 0.72
C VAL A 63 7.86 -3.74 1.53
N VAL A 64 8.24 -2.56 1.05
CA VAL A 64 7.96 -1.27 1.69
C VAL A 64 7.42 -0.29 0.65
N SER A 65 6.24 0.28 0.89
CA SER A 65 5.60 1.17 -0.08
C SER A 65 4.63 2.15 0.57
N ASN A 66 4.41 3.28 -0.09
CA ASN A 66 3.38 4.27 0.24
C ASN A 66 2.04 4.00 -0.47
N ALA A 67 1.85 2.82 -1.09
CA ALA A 67 0.61 2.42 -1.76
C ALA A 67 -0.66 2.50 -0.88
N GLY A 68 -0.50 2.52 0.45
CA GLY A 68 -1.59 2.70 1.42
C GLY A 68 -2.34 4.02 1.25
N GLY A 69 -1.70 5.05 0.69
CA GLY A 69 -2.34 6.33 0.41
C GLY A 69 -3.12 6.88 1.61
N LEU A 70 -4.39 7.19 1.38
CA LEU A 70 -5.31 7.75 2.38
C LEU A 70 -5.95 6.69 3.29
N ASN A 71 -5.63 5.40 3.10
CA ASN A 71 -6.17 4.30 3.90
C ASN A 71 -5.14 3.15 4.04
N PRO A 72 -4.02 3.39 4.75
CA PRO A 72 -2.97 2.40 4.94
C PRO A 72 -3.43 1.17 5.73
N SER A 73 -4.34 1.35 6.70
CA SER A 73 -4.91 0.24 7.47
C SER A 73 -5.79 -0.69 6.62
N GLY A 74 -6.59 -0.12 5.71
CA GLY A 74 -7.40 -0.85 4.74
C GLY A 74 -6.54 -1.69 3.80
N LEU A 75 -5.47 -1.10 3.24
CA LEU A 75 -4.54 -1.86 2.39
C LEU A 75 -3.89 -3.02 3.16
N ALA A 76 -3.45 -2.79 4.39
CA ALA A 76 -2.86 -3.85 5.22
C ALA A 76 -3.84 -5.00 5.48
N ASN A 77 -5.12 -4.69 5.72
CA ASN A 77 -6.16 -5.71 5.87
C ASN A 77 -6.37 -6.52 4.58
N ASP A 78 -6.38 -5.87 3.42
CA ASP A 78 -6.58 -6.56 2.14
C ASP A 78 -5.35 -7.38 1.71
N ILE A 79 -4.14 -6.95 2.08
CA ILE A 79 -2.93 -7.77 1.93
C ILE A 79 -3.01 -9.03 2.80
N ARG A 80 -3.49 -8.95 4.05
CA ARG A 80 -3.68 -10.15 4.90
C ARG A 80 -4.69 -11.12 4.29
N GLN A 81 -5.80 -10.61 3.76
CA GLN A 81 -6.78 -11.44 3.07
C GLN A 81 -6.22 -12.09 1.80
N LEU A 82 -5.49 -11.31 0.98
CA LEU A 82 -4.78 -11.83 -0.19
C LEU A 82 -3.82 -12.95 0.20
N ALA A 83 -2.98 -12.73 1.23
CA ALA A 83 -2.05 -13.74 1.71
C ALA A 83 -2.76 -15.02 2.16
N ALA A 84 -3.84 -14.89 2.93
CA ALA A 84 -4.65 -16.04 3.35
C ALA A 84 -5.22 -16.84 2.16
N ARG A 85 -5.71 -16.16 1.11
CA ARG A 85 -6.17 -16.83 -0.12
C ARG A 85 -5.04 -17.59 -0.84
N LEU A 86 -3.82 -17.08 -0.77
CA LEU A 86 -2.63 -17.70 -1.37
C LEU A 86 -1.99 -18.77 -0.47
N GLY A 87 -2.52 -19.01 0.74
CA GLY A 87 -1.92 -19.93 1.71
C GLY A 87 -0.62 -19.41 2.33
N LEU A 88 -0.41 -18.09 2.31
CA LEU A 88 0.77 -17.40 2.83
C LEU A 88 0.47 -16.72 4.17
N ASN A 89 1.49 -16.54 5.01
CA ASN A 89 1.38 -15.87 6.32
C ASN A 89 2.48 -14.82 6.55
N PRO A 90 2.49 -13.70 5.79
CA PRO A 90 3.47 -12.63 5.96
C PRO A 90 3.16 -11.78 7.21
N ASN A 91 4.21 -11.18 7.77
CA ASN A 91 4.06 -10.10 8.75
C ASN A 91 3.67 -8.81 8.00
N VAL A 92 2.51 -8.24 8.33
CA VAL A 92 1.98 -7.03 7.69
C VAL A 92 1.82 -5.92 8.72
N ALA A 93 2.52 -4.81 8.50
CA ALA A 93 2.42 -3.59 9.29
C ALA A 93 2.04 -2.40 8.39
N TYR A 94 1.42 -1.38 8.98
CA TYR A 94 1.16 -0.10 8.34
C TYR A 94 1.53 1.04 9.29
N ILE A 95 1.83 2.20 8.74
CA ILE A 95 2.13 3.43 9.48
C ILE A 95 0.94 4.37 9.29
N SER A 96 0.57 5.08 10.36
CA SER A 96 -0.51 6.07 10.40
C SER A 96 -0.08 7.27 11.24
N GLY A 97 -0.78 8.39 11.09
CA GLY A 97 -0.55 9.62 11.88
C GLY A 97 -0.16 10.84 11.04
N ASP A 98 -0.15 10.70 9.73
CA ASP A 98 0.09 11.77 8.75
C ASP A 98 -1.21 12.49 8.30
N ASP A 99 -2.38 11.91 8.58
CA ASP A 99 -3.68 12.50 8.27
C ASP A 99 -4.02 13.63 9.24
N ILE A 100 -3.59 14.85 8.89
CA ILE A 100 -3.90 16.08 9.64
C ILE A 100 -5.26 16.67 9.25
N ALA A 101 -6.01 16.08 8.31
CA ALA A 101 -7.28 16.64 7.84
C ALA A 101 -8.28 16.91 8.97
N PRO A 102 -8.41 16.05 10.00
CA PRO A 102 -9.27 16.33 11.15
C PRO A 102 -8.83 17.53 11.99
N GLU A 103 -7.55 17.90 11.97
CA GLU A 103 -6.97 19.00 12.75
C GLU A 103 -7.04 20.35 12.02
N ILE A 104 -7.28 20.34 10.70
CA ILE A 104 -7.33 21.55 9.88
C ILE A 104 -8.25 22.63 10.48
N PRO A 105 -9.49 22.34 10.94
CA PRO A 105 -10.35 23.36 11.53
C PRO A 105 -9.71 24.07 12.73
N SER A 106 -9.12 23.31 13.67
CA SER A 106 -8.49 23.91 14.86
C SER A 106 -7.17 24.62 14.54
N LEU A 107 -6.42 24.13 13.54
CA LEU A 107 -5.19 24.77 13.10
C LEU A 107 -5.49 26.13 12.45
N LEU A 108 -6.56 26.24 11.66
CA LEU A 108 -7.00 27.50 11.07
C LEU A 108 -7.51 28.50 12.11
N GLU A 109 -8.11 28.02 13.20
CA GLU A 109 -8.49 28.87 14.33
C GLU A 109 -7.28 29.38 15.14
N ALA A 110 -6.15 28.66 15.09
CA ALA A 110 -4.95 28.96 15.88
C ALA A 110 -3.99 29.99 15.23
N GLY A 111 -4.13 30.29 13.92
CA GLY A 111 -3.36 31.34 13.21
C GLY A 111 -2.34 30.80 12.23
#